data_AF-A0A5D8QBA2-F1
#
_entry.id   AF-A0A5D8QBA2-F1
#
_cell.length_a   1.000
_cell.length_b   1.000
_cell.length_c   1.000
_cell.angle_alpha   90.00
_cell.angle_beta   90.00
_cell.angle_gamma   90.00
#
_symmetry.space_group_name_H-M   'P 1'
#
loop_
_entity.id
_entity.type
_entity.pdbx_description
1 polymer ?
#
loop_
_entity_poly.entity_id
_entity_poly.type
_entity_poly.pdbx_seq_one_letter_code
_entity_poly.pdbx_strand_id
1 'polypeptide(L)' 'MVLKGKVSSIESSGIRVLFPERDNDVSWPLKAASHVGTLQVGDNVAVVFFSNSMNDGLIIAKF' A
#
# COMPACT_ATOMS: atom_id res chain seq x y z
N MET A 1 3.33 0.29 -12.12
CA MET A 1 2.77 -1.09 -11.97
C MET A 1 1.63 -1.07 -10.96
N VAL A 2 0.67 -2.00 -11.03
CA VAL A 2 -0.41 -2.12 -10.03
C VAL A 2 -0.21 -3.43 -9.28
N LEU A 3 -0.16 -3.36 -7.96
CA LEU A 3 -0.01 -4.53 -7.09
C LEU A 3 -1.14 -4.59 -6.07
N LYS A 4 -1.63 -5.81 -5.80
CA LYS A 4 -2.51 -6.09 -4.68
C LYS A 4 -1.68 -6.34 -3.44
N GLY A 5 -2.09 -5.75 -2.32
CA GLY A 5 -1.43 -5.95 -1.04
C GLY A 5 -2.40 -5.89 0.13
N LYS A 6 -1.84 -6.04 1.33
CA LYS A 6 -2.57 -5.99 2.60
C LYS A 6 -1.90 -4.99 3.53
N VAL A 7 -2.66 -4.10 4.15
CA VAL A 7 -2.11 -3.11 5.08
C VAL A 7 -1.44 -3.84 6.25
N SER A 8 -0.15 -3.61 6.47
CA SER A 8 0.64 -4.25 7.52
C SER A 8 0.80 -3.36 8.75
N SER A 9 1.03 -2.06 8.55
CA SER A 9 1.11 -1.06 9.64
C SER A 9 0.64 0.31 9.16
N ILE A 10 0.18 1.13 10.11
CA ILE A 10 -0.17 2.53 9.90
C ILE A 10 0.68 3.35 10.86
N GLU A 11 1.49 4.23 10.31
CA GLU A 11 2.46 5.07 11.03
C GLU A 11 2.19 6.54 10.73
N SER A 12 2.78 7.46 11.50
CA SER A 12 2.63 8.91 11.26
C SER A 12 3.17 9.35 9.89
N SER A 13 4.13 8.59 9.34
CA SER A 13 4.76 8.84 8.03
C SER A 13 3.97 8.27 6.85
N GLY A 14 3.03 7.35 7.07
CA GLY A 14 2.26 6.71 6.02
C GLY A 14 1.84 5.28 6.37
N ILE A 15 1.42 4.54 5.35
CA ILE A 15 0.84 3.19 5.47
C ILE A 15 1.79 2.21 4.81
N ARG A 16 2.20 1.16 5.53
CA ARG A 16 2.97 0.06 4.95
C ARG A 16 2.03 -1.02 4.45
N VAL A 17 2.37 -1.59 3.31
CA VAL A 17 1.58 -2.63 2.64
C VAL A 17 2.47 -3.84 2.42
N LEU A 18 1.98 -5.01 2.82
CA LEU A 18 2.56 -6.32 2.54
C LEU A 18 2.09 -6.79 1.16
N PHE A 19 3.00 -7.30 0.35
CA PHE A 19 2.71 -7.82 -0.99
C PHE A 19 3.03 -9.32 -1.07
N PRO A 20 2.03 -10.20 -0.87
CA PRO A 20 2.25 -11.66 -0.91
C PRO A 20 2.84 -12.17 -2.22
N GLU A 21 2.52 -11.51 -3.34
CA GLU A 21 3.03 -11.84 -4.68
C GLU A 21 4.48 -11.36 -4.93
N ARG A 22 5.09 -10.70 -3.94
CA ARG A 22 6.48 -10.23 -3.98
C ARG A 22 7.25 -10.80 -2.79
N ASP A 23 7.14 -12.12 -2.57
CA ASP A 23 7.81 -12.82 -1.47
C ASP A 23 7.48 -12.24 -0.08
N ASN A 24 6.25 -11.73 0.09
CA ASN A 24 5.83 -11.02 1.30
C ASN A 24 6.67 -9.78 1.62
N ASP A 25 7.21 -9.10 0.60
CA ASP A 25 7.91 -7.83 0.77
C ASP A 25 6.96 -6.73 1.26
N VAL A 26 7.50 -5.78 2.00
CA VAL A 26 6.77 -4.68 2.64
C VAL A 26 7.23 -3.36 2.05
N SER A 27 6.28 -2.53 1.59
CA SER A 27 6.62 -1.21 1.06
C SER A 27 7.22 -0.28 2.11
N TRP A 28 7.84 0.78 1.62
CA TRP A 28 8.01 1.99 2.42
C TRP A 28 6.64 2.58 2.80
N PRO A 29 6.56 3.51 3.77
CA PRO A 29 5.32 4.19 4.11
C PRO A 29 4.74 4.90 2.88
N LEU A 30 3.58 4.44 2.41
CA LEU A 30 2.88 5.00 1.27
C LEU A 30 1.74 5.91 1.72
N LYS A 31 1.36 6.84 0.85
CA LYS A 31 0.13 7.63 1.04
C LYS A 31 -1.06 6.90 0.42
N ALA A 32 -2.24 7.22 0.90
CA ALA A 32 -3.49 6.84 0.25
C ALA A 32 -4.08 8.02 -0.49
N ALA A 33 -4.67 7.76 -1.66
CA ALA A 33 -5.46 8.76 -2.37
C ALA A 33 -6.67 9.16 -1.51
N SER A 34 -7.05 10.44 -1.55
CA SER A 34 -8.06 11.03 -0.65
C SER A 34 -9.41 10.30 -0.68
N HIS A 35 -9.78 9.71 -1.81
CA HIS A 35 -11.04 9.00 -2.00
C HIS A 35 -11.07 7.57 -1.42
N VAL A 36 -9.91 7.00 -1.04
CA VAL A 36 -9.84 5.64 -0.46
C VAL A 36 -10.49 5.59 0.92
N GLY A 37 -10.55 6.74 1.61
CA GLY A 37 -11.08 6.86 2.95
C GLY A 37 -10.16 6.24 4.01
N THR A 38 -10.73 5.86 5.15
CA THR A 38 -9.98 5.31 6.27
C THR A 38 -9.56 3.86 6.00
N LEU A 39 -8.28 3.59 6.20
CA LEU A 39 -7.67 2.26 6.12
C LEU A 39 -7.40 1.72 7.53
N GLN A 40 -7.47 0.40 7.67
CA GLN A 40 -7.13 -0.33 8.89
C GLN A 40 -6.08 -1.41 8.60
N VAL A 41 -5.32 -1.78 9.62
CA VAL A 41 -4.38 -2.91 9.51
C VAL A 41 -5.15 -4.18 9.16
N GLY A 42 -4.72 -4.85 8.11
CA GLY A 42 -5.38 -6.03 7.56
C GLY A 42 -6.29 -5.78 6.36
N ASP A 43 -6.61 -4.53 6.02
CA ASP A 43 -7.39 -4.21 4.81
C ASP A 43 -6.63 -4.66 3.54
N ASN A 44 -7.36 -5.22 2.56
CA ASN A 44 -6.78 -5.45 1.24
C ASN A 44 -6.85 -4.16 0.42
N VAL A 45 -5.78 -3.88 -0.30
CA VAL A 45 -5.62 -2.63 -1.05
C VAL A 45 -5.02 -2.87 -2.43
N ALA A 46 -5.31 -1.96 -3.34
CA ALA A 46 -4.59 -1.84 -4.60
C ALA A 46 -3.63 -0.65 -4.54
N VAL A 47 -2.37 -0.88 -4.92
CA VAL A 47 -1.32 0.14 -4.94
C VAL A 47 -0.81 0.31 -6.36
N VAL A 48 -0.72 1.56 -6.81
CA VAL A 48 -0.03 1.93 -8.05
C VAL A 48 1.36 2.40 -7.68
N PHE A 49 2.39 1.82 -8.29
CA PHE A 49 3.77 2.30 -8.21
C PHE A 49 4.15 3.05 -9.51
N PHE A 50 4.74 4.23 -9.35
CA PHE A 50 5.17 5.09 -10.45
C PHE A 50 6.57 4.72 -10.98
N SER A 51 7.34 3.94 -10.23
CA SER A 51 8.62 3.38 -10.62
C SER A 51 8.70 1.88 -10.34
N ASN A 52 9.86 1.26 -10.60
CA ASN A 52 10.13 -0.14 -10.25
C ASN A 52 10.53 -0.34 -8.78
N SER A 53 10.38 0.69 -7.95
CA SER A 53 10.73 0.67 -6.54
C SER A 53 9.48 0.70 -5.64
N MET A 54 9.52 -0.01 -4.52
CA MET A 54 8.44 -0.10 -3.54
C MET A 54 8.31 1.14 -2.64
N ASN A 55 9.03 2.22 -2.94
CA ASN A 55 8.99 3.50 -2.22
C ASN A 55 8.20 4.61 -2.92
N ASP A 56 7.80 4.39 -4.17
CA ASP A 56 7.17 5.41 -5.01
C ASP A 56 5.80 4.91 -5.47
N GLY A 57 4.89 4.80 -4.50
CA GLY A 57 3.56 4.26 -4.71
C GLY A 57 2.45 5.02 -4.00
N LEU A 58 1.23 4.81 -4.48
CA LEU A 58 0.01 5.41 -3.97
C LEU A 58 -1.06 4.32 -3.81
N ILE A 59 -1.67 4.24 -2.63
CA ILE A 59 -2.82 3.37 -2.39
C ILE A 59 -4.04 4.02 -3.04
N ILE A 60 -4.69 3.34 -3.99
CA ILE A 60 -5.79 3.89 -4.79
C ILE A 60 -7.14 3.21 -4.56
N ALA A 61 -7.18 2.07 -3.87
CA ALA A 61 -8.43 1.40 -3.54
C ALA A 61 -8.30 0.52 -2.29
N LYS A 62 -9.43 0.29 -1.62
CA LYS A 62 -9.67 -0.72 -0.59
C LYS A 62 -10.81 -1.63 -1.04
N PHE A 63 -10.73 -2.94 -0.78
CA PHE A 63 -11.78 -3.92 -1.09
C PHE A 63 -11.75 -5.17 -0.20
#